data_AF-Q4DXY4-F1
#
_entry.id   AF-Q4DXY4-F1
#
_cell.length_a   1.000
_cell.length_b   1.000
_cell.length_c   1.000
_cell.angle_alpha   90.00
_cell.angle_beta   90.00
_cell.angle_gamma   90.00
#
_symmetry.space_group_name_H-M   'P 1'
#
loop_
_entity.id
_entity.type
_entity.pdbx_description
1 polymer ?
#
loop_
_entity_poly.entity_id
_entity_poly.type
_entity_poly.pdbx_seq_one_letter_code
_entity_poly.pdbx_strand_id
1 'polypeptide(L)'
;MDFEFFRTIPLVTRSFLLLSVASVMLVSFGVVHPVEVVFSPLLVFQERQYWRLITNFFYFGHLDLNSILELHWLCVVSSGIELQYFRRRKVDYCITLFAGMSLLLLFRCLRVVDTPYLSFSLCNALAYLFSRLMPEQEANIFLLVTIPVRLLPLFFLAIAIIFDMQRSIRLIVVENLVGHILWYFLEIFPCITRVHPLRLQEMFMQ
;
A
#
# COMPACT_ATOMS: atom_id res chain seq x y z
N MET A 1 -22.50 2.19 12.86
CA MET A 1 -21.07 1.90 12.71
C MET A 1 -20.42 2.43 13.96
N ASP A 2 -20.11 1.54 14.90
CA ASP A 2 -19.74 1.93 16.26
C ASP A 2 -18.45 2.74 16.22
N PHE A 3 -18.49 3.99 16.68
CA PHE A 3 -17.32 4.87 16.76
C PHE A 3 -16.13 4.19 17.48
N GLU A 4 -16.42 3.21 18.34
CA GLU A 4 -15.46 2.34 18.99
C GLU A 4 -14.66 1.47 18.00
N PHE A 5 -15.29 0.84 17.01
CA PHE A 5 -14.56 0.08 15.98
C PHE A 5 -13.67 1.01 15.14
N PHE A 6 -14.14 2.21 14.82
CA PHE A 6 -13.30 3.16 14.08
C PHE A 6 -12.09 3.66 14.89
N ARG A 7 -12.18 3.63 16.22
CA ARG A 7 -11.07 3.95 17.13
C ARG A 7 -10.08 2.81 17.32
N THR A 8 -10.43 1.57 16.98
CA THR A 8 -9.46 0.45 17.01
C THR A 8 -8.47 0.50 15.85
N ILE A 9 -8.85 1.15 14.74
CA ILE A 9 -7.96 1.36 13.59
C ILE A 9 -6.86 2.37 13.99
N PRO A 10 -5.58 2.02 13.83
CA PRO A 10 -4.48 2.89 14.21
C PRO A 10 -4.42 4.14 13.33
N LEU A 11 -3.77 5.19 13.84
CA LEU A 11 -3.97 6.55 13.35
C LEU A 11 -3.61 6.72 11.88
N VAL A 12 -2.46 6.18 11.44
CA VAL A 12 -1.98 6.38 10.06
C VAL A 12 -2.84 5.60 9.08
N THR A 13 -3.13 4.33 9.36
CA THR A 13 -4.05 3.50 8.57
C THR A 13 -5.42 4.15 8.49
N ARG A 14 -5.95 4.67 9.59
CA ARG A 14 -7.25 5.35 9.64
C ARG A 14 -7.27 6.59 8.76
N SER A 15 -6.24 7.43 8.83
CA SER A 15 -6.11 8.60 7.96
C SER A 15 -6.02 8.19 6.48
N PHE A 16 -5.24 7.15 6.16
CA PHE A 16 -5.16 6.60 4.80
C PHE A 16 -6.56 6.17 4.33
N LEU A 17 -7.25 5.31 5.10
CA LEU A 17 -8.58 4.80 4.75
C LEU A 17 -9.59 5.93 4.55
N LEU A 18 -9.59 6.96 5.39
CA LEU A 18 -10.47 8.12 5.24
C LEU A 18 -10.21 8.86 3.92
N LEU A 19 -8.94 9.10 3.59
CA LEU A 19 -8.57 9.74 2.32
C LEU A 19 -8.98 8.87 1.13
N SER A 20 -8.83 7.56 1.24
CA SER A 20 -9.20 6.64 0.17
C SER A 20 -10.72 6.56 -0.04
N VAL A 21 -11.50 6.44 1.05
CA VAL A 21 -12.97 6.46 1.00
C VAL A 21 -13.45 7.80 0.44
N ALA A 22 -12.88 8.92 0.87
CA ALA A 22 -13.22 10.23 0.34
C ALA A 22 -12.91 10.32 -1.17
N SER A 23 -11.75 9.83 -1.62
CA SER A 23 -11.39 9.81 -3.03
C SER A 23 -12.33 8.97 -3.87
N VAL A 24 -12.72 7.78 -3.40
CA VAL A 24 -13.69 6.91 -4.08
C VAL A 24 -15.06 7.60 -4.19
N MET A 25 -15.52 8.23 -3.11
CA MET A 25 -16.81 8.95 -3.10
C MET A 25 -16.82 10.17 -4.02
N LEU A 26 -15.76 11.01 -3.97
CA LEU A 26 -15.66 12.20 -4.82
C LEU A 26 -15.72 11.85 -6.31
N VAL A 27 -15.04 10.79 -6.71
CA VAL A 27 -15.06 10.33 -8.11
C VAL A 27 -16.41 9.68 -8.46
N SER A 28 -16.98 8.88 -7.56
CA SER A 28 -18.24 8.17 -7.81
C SER A 28 -19.45 9.11 -7.90
N PHE A 29 -19.42 10.24 -7.18
CA PHE A 29 -20.44 11.28 -7.27
C PHE A 29 -20.17 12.30 -8.39
N GLY A 30 -19.14 12.10 -9.22
CA GLY A 30 -18.81 12.97 -10.34
C GLY A 30 -18.27 14.35 -9.94
N VAL A 31 -17.83 14.53 -8.68
CA VAL A 31 -17.20 15.78 -8.23
C VAL A 31 -15.80 15.93 -8.82
N VAL A 32 -15.09 14.80 -8.97
CA VAL A 32 -13.76 14.73 -9.58
C VAL A 32 -13.77 13.69 -10.69
N HIS A 33 -13.22 14.02 -11.87
CA HIS A 33 -13.14 13.04 -12.95
C HIS A 33 -12.02 12.01 -12.67
N PRO A 34 -12.20 10.68 -12.92
CA PRO A 34 -11.17 9.67 -12.64
C PRO A 34 -9.80 9.98 -13.28
N VAL A 35 -9.81 10.61 -14.46
CA VAL A 35 -8.58 11.03 -15.17
C VAL A 35 -7.76 12.04 -14.37
N GLU A 36 -8.35 12.81 -13.46
CA GLU A 36 -7.63 13.81 -12.64
C GLU A 36 -6.74 13.18 -11.57
N VAL A 37 -7.03 11.95 -11.15
CA VAL A 37 -6.25 11.20 -10.15
C VAL A 37 -5.28 10.19 -10.75
N VAL A 38 -5.28 10.02 -12.08
CA VAL A 38 -4.30 9.17 -12.78
C VAL A 38 -2.88 9.72 -12.59
N PHE A 39 -1.93 8.85 -12.30
CA PHE A 39 -0.53 9.21 -12.35
C PHE A 39 0.00 9.14 -13.79
N SER A 40 0.39 10.30 -14.33
CA SER A 40 1.08 10.43 -15.61
C SER A 40 2.35 11.26 -15.41
N PRO A 41 3.55 10.70 -15.62
CA PRO A 41 4.80 11.46 -15.52
C PRO A 41 4.81 12.71 -16.40
N LEU A 42 4.19 12.63 -17.58
CA LEU A 42 4.07 13.75 -18.51
C LEU A 42 3.30 14.91 -17.86
N LEU A 43 2.09 14.63 -17.34
CA LEU A 43 1.24 15.66 -16.71
C LEU A 43 1.86 16.20 -15.42
N VAL A 44 2.59 15.37 -14.68
CA VAL A 44 3.22 15.80 -13.43
C VAL A 44 4.39 16.75 -13.71
N PHE A 45 5.31 16.37 -14.60
CA PHE A 45 6.56 17.12 -14.78
C PHE A 45 6.45 18.23 -15.84
N GLN A 46 5.66 18.04 -16.90
CA GLN A 46 5.51 19.05 -17.95
C GLN A 46 4.36 20.02 -17.66
N GLU A 47 3.20 19.50 -17.24
CA GLU A 47 2.00 20.32 -16.96
C GLU A 47 1.90 20.77 -15.49
N ARG A 48 2.92 20.48 -14.67
CA ARG A 48 3.02 20.87 -13.25
C ARG A 48 1.85 20.41 -12.38
N GLN A 49 1.21 19.29 -12.73
CA GLN A 49 0.08 18.72 -11.98
C GLN A 49 0.58 17.85 -10.81
N TYR A 50 1.31 18.45 -9.86
CA TYR A 50 2.04 17.73 -8.81
C TYR A 50 1.15 16.95 -7.83
N TRP A 51 -0.11 17.33 -7.67
CA TRP A 51 -1.05 16.61 -6.79
C TRP A 51 -1.21 15.13 -7.17
N ARG A 52 -1.05 14.78 -8.46
CA ARG A 52 -1.13 13.41 -8.97
C ARG A 52 -0.07 12.47 -8.37
N LEU A 53 1.04 13.01 -7.85
CA LEU A 53 2.04 12.22 -7.13
C LEU A 53 1.46 11.55 -5.89
N ILE A 54 0.46 12.19 -5.27
CA ILE A 54 -0.12 11.77 -4.00
C ILE A 54 -1.52 11.19 -4.22
N THR A 55 -2.39 11.88 -4.97
CA THR A 55 -3.81 11.50 -5.09
C THR A 55 -4.03 10.11 -5.69
N ASN A 56 -3.15 9.68 -6.60
CA ASN A 56 -3.27 8.37 -7.25
C ASN A 56 -3.18 7.17 -6.27
N PHE A 57 -2.54 7.34 -5.11
CA PHE A 57 -2.41 6.29 -4.10
C PHE A 57 -3.67 6.11 -3.25
N PHE A 58 -4.58 7.09 -3.24
CA PHE A 58 -5.81 7.04 -2.46
C PHE A 58 -7.01 6.55 -3.26
N TYR A 59 -6.94 6.51 -4.59
CA TYR A 59 -8.09 6.12 -5.41
C TYR A 59 -8.10 4.61 -5.70
N PHE A 60 -9.11 3.90 -5.19
CA PHE A 60 -9.30 2.44 -5.34
C PHE A 60 -10.39 2.06 -6.37
N GLY A 61 -10.69 2.96 -7.32
CA GLY A 61 -11.72 2.74 -8.32
C GLY A 61 -13.07 3.36 -7.94
N HIS A 62 -14.10 3.09 -8.77
CA HIS A 62 -15.46 3.55 -8.51
C HIS A 62 -16.06 2.80 -7.32
N LEU A 63 -17.09 3.37 -6.71
CA LEU A 63 -17.80 2.74 -5.59
C LEU A 63 -18.54 1.49 -6.05
N ASP A 64 -17.84 0.36 -5.96
CA ASP A 64 -18.34 -0.98 -6.22
C ASP A 64 -17.84 -1.97 -5.16
N LEU A 65 -18.28 -3.22 -5.24
CA LEU A 65 -17.87 -4.27 -4.30
C LEU A 65 -16.34 -4.47 -4.31
N ASN A 66 -15.70 -4.33 -5.46
CA ASN A 66 -14.26 -4.49 -5.60
C ASN A 66 -13.50 -3.43 -4.80
N SER A 67 -13.87 -2.15 -4.94
CA SER A 67 -13.28 -1.06 -4.17
C SER A 67 -13.47 -1.24 -2.66
N ILE A 68 -14.63 -1.76 -2.21
CA ILE A 68 -14.92 -2.01 -0.80
C ILE A 68 -14.00 -3.13 -0.26
N LEU A 69 -13.88 -4.23 -1.00
CA LEU A 69 -13.02 -5.35 -0.62
C LEU A 69 -11.55 -4.94 -0.56
N GLU A 70 -11.12 -4.04 -1.43
CA GLU A 70 -9.74 -3.56 -1.51
C GLU A 70 -9.42 -2.53 -0.43
N LEU A 71 -10.37 -1.67 -0.09
CA LEU A 71 -10.28 -0.82 1.10
C LEU A 71 -10.26 -1.65 2.39
N HIS A 72 -11.04 -2.73 2.46
CA HIS A 72 -10.97 -3.67 3.56
C HIS A 72 -9.60 -4.36 3.64
N TRP A 73 -9.06 -4.80 2.50
CA TRP A 73 -7.73 -5.40 2.44
C TRP A 73 -6.63 -4.44 2.89
N LEU A 74 -6.67 -3.19 2.42
CA LEU A 74 -5.80 -2.11 2.90
C LEU A 74 -5.91 -1.95 4.41
N CYS A 75 -7.12 -1.94 4.96
CA CYS A 75 -7.34 -1.82 6.40
C CYS A 75 -6.67 -2.96 7.17
N VAL A 76 -6.86 -4.21 6.75
CA VAL A 76 -6.30 -5.41 7.40
C VAL A 76 -4.77 -5.37 7.37
N VAL A 77 -4.18 -5.20 6.19
CA VAL A 77 -2.73 -5.23 5.99
C VAL A 77 -2.05 -4.04 6.69
N SER A 78 -2.56 -2.83 6.46
CA SER A 78 -1.96 -1.61 7.02
C SER A 78 -2.09 -1.58 8.54
N SER A 79 -3.25 -1.94 9.11
CA SER A 79 -3.43 -2.00 10.56
C SER A 79 -2.56 -3.08 11.19
N GLY A 80 -2.41 -4.24 10.53
CA GLY A 80 -1.52 -5.31 10.98
C GLY A 80 -0.08 -4.83 11.12
N ILE A 81 0.44 -4.11 10.12
CA ILE A 81 1.79 -3.53 10.15
C ILE A 81 1.90 -2.41 11.20
N GLU A 82 0.98 -1.43 11.21
CA GLU A 82 1.08 -0.26 12.09
C GLU A 82 0.96 -0.64 13.57
N LEU A 83 -0.03 -1.47 13.92
CA LEU A 83 -0.34 -1.79 15.31
C LEU A 83 0.73 -2.69 15.93
N GLN A 84 1.27 -3.63 15.15
CA GLN A 84 2.06 -4.72 15.70
C GLN A 84 3.56 -4.55 15.49
N TYR A 85 3.99 -4.08 14.32
CA TYR A 85 5.40 -3.83 14.05
C TYR A 85 5.82 -2.40 14.38
N PHE A 86 5.06 -1.40 13.93
CA PHE A 86 5.32 0.01 14.23
C PHE A 86 4.62 0.49 15.50
N ARG A 87 4.43 -0.39 16.49
CA ARG A 87 3.80 -0.04 17.76
C ARG A 87 4.52 1.14 18.40
N ARG A 88 3.79 2.25 18.63
CA ARG A 88 4.31 3.54 19.13
C ARG A 88 5.33 4.24 18.22
N ARG A 89 5.53 3.78 16.99
CA ARG A 89 6.47 4.31 15.98
C ARG A 89 5.73 4.76 14.71
N LYS A 90 4.67 5.54 14.89
CA LYS A 90 3.78 5.97 13.79
C LYS A 90 4.51 6.80 12.73
N VAL A 91 5.53 7.58 13.12
CA VAL A 91 6.32 8.39 12.17
C VAL A 91 7.13 7.47 11.24
N ASP A 92 7.72 6.41 11.79
CA ASP A 92 8.47 5.41 11.02
C ASP A 92 7.56 4.67 10.03
N TYR A 93 6.31 4.42 10.41
CA TYR A 93 5.33 3.86 9.47
C TYR A 93 4.99 4.82 8.34
N CYS A 94 4.77 6.12 8.63
CA CYS A 94 4.58 7.14 7.60
C CYS A 94 5.78 7.20 6.64
N ILE A 95 7.01 7.18 7.15
CA ILE A 95 8.23 7.19 6.33
C ILE A 95 8.29 5.95 5.45
N THR A 96 7.94 4.78 5.99
CA THR A 96 7.88 3.52 5.23
C THR A 96 6.84 3.60 4.11
N LEU A 97 5.66 4.18 4.37
CA LEU A 97 4.65 4.42 3.33
C LEU A 97 5.17 5.36 2.24
N PHE A 98 5.79 6.49 2.61
CA PHE A 98 6.38 7.42 1.65
C PHE A 98 7.51 6.79 0.83
N ALA A 99 8.34 5.95 1.44
CA ALA A 99 9.38 5.20 0.72
C ALA A 99 8.76 4.23 -0.29
N GLY A 100 7.71 3.49 0.08
CA GLY A 100 6.97 2.61 -0.82
C GLY A 100 6.33 3.36 -1.98
N MET A 101 5.65 4.47 -1.70
CA MET A 101 5.07 5.36 -2.71
C MET A 101 6.14 5.89 -3.68
N SER A 102 7.28 6.32 -3.16
CA SER A 102 8.40 6.85 -3.97
C SER A 102 9.00 5.78 -4.88
N LEU A 103 9.18 4.54 -4.40
CA LEU A 103 9.65 3.41 -5.21
C LEU A 103 8.66 3.05 -6.32
N LEU A 104 7.35 3.03 -6.03
CA LEU A 104 6.33 2.76 -7.04
C LEU A 104 6.24 3.87 -8.09
N LEU A 105 6.33 5.14 -7.68
CA LEU A 105 6.42 6.26 -8.61
C LEU A 105 7.66 6.14 -9.51
N LEU A 106 8.81 5.77 -8.94
CA LEU A 106 10.02 5.53 -9.71
C LEU A 106 9.83 4.40 -10.74
N PHE A 107 9.32 3.24 -10.33
CA PHE A 107 9.05 2.14 -11.24
C PHE A 107 8.03 2.49 -12.32
N ARG A 108 7.04 3.34 -12.01
CA ARG A 108 6.08 3.85 -12.98
C ARG A 108 6.73 4.82 -13.97
N CYS A 109 7.61 5.71 -13.52
CA CYS A 109 8.40 6.60 -14.38
C CYS A 109 9.34 5.82 -15.32
N LEU A 110 9.92 4.71 -14.84
CA LEU A 110 10.75 3.80 -15.63
C LEU A 110 9.94 2.86 -16.55
N ARG A 111 8.61 3.01 -16.62
CA ARG A 111 7.68 2.19 -17.42
C ARG A 111 7.71 0.69 -17.08
N VAL A 112 8.14 0.34 -15.86
CA VAL A 112 8.13 -1.05 -15.35
C VAL A 112 6.72 -1.41 -14.88
N VAL A 113 6.08 -0.47 -14.18
CA VAL A 113 4.66 -0.54 -13.78
C VAL A 113 3.83 0.20 -14.81
N ASP A 114 2.80 -0.44 -15.35
CA ASP A 114 1.86 0.19 -16.27
C ASP A 114 0.43 0.12 -15.73
N THR A 115 0.18 0.84 -14.65
CA THR A 115 -1.16 1.07 -14.11
C THR A 115 -1.41 2.57 -13.99
N PRO A 116 -2.67 3.02 -14.15
CA PRO A 116 -3.02 4.43 -14.01
C PRO A 116 -2.98 4.92 -12.55
N TYR A 117 -3.25 4.01 -11.61
CA TYR A 117 -3.28 4.28 -10.17
C TYR A 117 -2.36 3.28 -9.47
N LEU A 118 -1.58 3.75 -8.48
CA LEU A 118 -0.64 2.93 -7.73
C LEU A 118 -1.17 2.52 -6.35
N SER A 119 -2.44 2.83 -6.05
CA SER A 119 -3.15 2.45 -4.82
C SER A 119 -3.10 0.94 -4.55
N PHE A 120 -3.56 0.13 -5.53
CA PHE A 120 -3.51 -1.32 -5.48
C PHE A 120 -2.07 -1.85 -5.37
N SER A 121 -1.15 -1.29 -6.15
CA SER A 121 0.25 -1.69 -6.13
C SER A 121 0.92 -1.42 -4.78
N LEU A 122 0.56 -0.31 -4.13
CA LEU A 122 1.02 -0.02 -2.77
C LEU A 122 0.43 -1.02 -1.78
N CYS A 123 -0.87 -1.35 -1.89
CA CYS A 123 -1.51 -2.33 -1.02
C CYS A 123 -0.86 -3.72 -1.16
N ASN A 124 -0.54 -4.17 -2.37
CA ASN A 124 0.17 -5.44 -2.61
C ASN A 124 1.62 -5.41 -2.11
N ALA A 125 2.33 -4.30 -2.30
CA ALA A 125 3.67 -4.14 -1.73
C ALA A 125 3.65 -4.19 -0.19
N LEU A 126 2.63 -3.59 0.43
CA LEU A 126 2.40 -3.70 1.87
C LEU A 126 2.01 -5.12 2.29
N ALA A 127 1.22 -5.85 1.48
CA ALA A 127 0.88 -7.24 1.76
C ALA A 127 2.14 -8.13 1.76
N TYR A 128 3.07 -7.88 0.83
CA TYR A 128 4.39 -8.52 0.88
C TYR A 128 5.13 -8.15 2.16
N LEU A 129 5.23 -6.86 2.48
CA LEU A 129 5.90 -6.42 3.71
C LEU A 129 5.29 -7.09 4.95
N PHE A 130 3.96 -7.16 5.04
CA PHE A 130 3.23 -7.82 6.11
C PHE A 130 3.58 -9.31 6.21
N SER A 131 3.65 -10.04 5.08
CA SER A 131 4.06 -11.45 5.04
C SER A 131 5.46 -11.73 5.58
N ARG A 132 6.36 -10.77 5.45
CA ARG A 132 7.74 -10.88 5.95
C ARG A 132 7.86 -10.46 7.41
N LEU A 133 7.13 -9.44 7.82
CA LEU A 133 7.17 -8.93 9.20
C LEU A 133 6.40 -9.83 10.18
N MET A 134 5.30 -10.44 9.74
CA MET A 134 4.39 -11.20 10.60
C MET A 134 4.00 -12.56 10.00
N PRO A 135 4.97 -13.45 9.72
CA PRO A 135 4.74 -14.69 8.99
C PRO A 135 3.83 -15.70 9.72
N GLU A 136 3.74 -15.61 11.05
CA GLU A 136 2.96 -16.53 11.89
C GLU A 136 1.48 -16.15 12.04
N GLN A 137 1.09 -15.00 11.48
CA GLN A 137 -0.31 -14.57 11.53
C GLN A 137 -1.12 -15.19 10.41
N GLU A 138 -2.43 -15.11 10.58
CA GLU A 138 -3.40 -15.45 9.56
C GLU A 138 -4.15 -14.19 9.14
N ALA A 139 -4.44 -14.06 7.84
CA ALA A 139 -5.27 -13.01 7.30
C ALA A 139 -6.50 -13.63 6.61
N ASN A 140 -7.66 -13.02 6.86
CA ASN A 140 -8.87 -13.35 6.12
C ASN A 140 -8.93 -12.51 4.84
N ILE A 141 -8.62 -13.15 3.71
CA ILE A 141 -8.62 -12.53 2.39
C ILE A 141 -10.07 -12.31 1.95
N PHE A 142 -10.42 -11.04 1.71
CA PHE A 142 -11.72 -10.60 1.19
C PHE A 142 -12.93 -11.18 1.94
N LEU A 143 -12.77 -11.48 3.24
CA LEU A 143 -13.79 -12.09 4.11
C LEU A 143 -14.19 -13.53 3.73
N LEU A 144 -13.44 -14.18 2.82
CA LEU A 144 -13.80 -15.49 2.26
C LEU A 144 -12.86 -16.61 2.70
N VAL A 145 -11.56 -16.36 2.73
CA VAL A 145 -10.54 -17.40 2.92
C VAL A 145 -9.49 -16.94 3.92
N THR A 146 -9.31 -17.70 5.00
CA THR A 146 -8.22 -17.50 5.95
C THR A 146 -6.98 -18.24 5.46
N ILE A 147 -5.89 -17.50 5.24
CA ILE A 147 -4.58 -18.10 4.93
C ILE A 147 -3.48 -17.49 5.81
N PRO A 148 -2.40 -18.24 6.09
CA PRO A 148 -1.25 -17.69 6.78
C PRO A 148 -0.62 -16.56 5.97
N VAL A 149 -0.34 -15.43 6.63
CA VAL A 149 0.15 -14.19 6.02
C VAL A 149 1.44 -14.43 5.24
N ARG A 150 2.30 -15.34 5.71
CA ARG A 150 3.52 -15.78 5.00
C ARG A 150 3.27 -16.19 3.54
N LEU A 151 2.11 -16.79 3.25
CA LEU A 151 1.78 -17.29 1.92
C LEU A 151 1.14 -16.24 1.02
N LEU A 152 0.84 -15.02 1.51
CA LEU A 152 0.15 -13.99 0.71
C LEU A 152 0.82 -13.71 -0.65
N PRO A 153 2.15 -13.48 -0.74
CA PRO A 153 2.77 -13.18 -2.03
C PRO A 153 2.64 -14.33 -3.03
N LEU A 154 2.73 -15.57 -2.53
CA LEU A 154 2.61 -16.76 -3.36
C LEU A 154 1.15 -17.00 -3.76
N PHE A 155 0.20 -16.74 -2.86
CA PHE A 155 -1.22 -16.89 -3.11
C PHE A 155 -1.69 -15.96 -4.23
N PHE A 156 -1.38 -14.66 -4.16
CA PHE A 156 -1.74 -13.72 -5.22
C PHE A 156 -1.05 -14.03 -6.55
N LEU A 157 0.22 -14.45 -6.51
CA LEU A 157 0.94 -14.88 -7.71
C LEU A 157 0.32 -16.13 -8.34
N ALA A 158 -0.06 -17.13 -7.52
CA ALA A 158 -0.69 -18.36 -7.99
C ALA A 158 -2.04 -18.08 -8.64
N ILE A 159 -2.88 -17.23 -8.03
CA ILE A 159 -4.14 -16.78 -8.63
C ILE A 159 -3.88 -16.13 -10.00
N ALA A 160 -2.93 -15.19 -10.09
CA ALA A 160 -2.65 -14.51 -11.35
C ALA A 160 -2.17 -15.47 -12.46
N ILE A 161 -1.42 -16.53 -12.11
CA ILE A 161 -1.00 -17.57 -13.05
C ILE A 161 -2.19 -18.44 -13.49
N ILE A 162 -3.03 -18.88 -12.55
CA ILE A 162 -4.18 -19.75 -12.84
C ILE A 162 -5.17 -19.09 -13.80
N PHE A 163 -5.40 -17.78 -13.63
CA PHE A 163 -6.30 -17.01 -14.50
C PHE A 163 -5.60 -16.39 -15.74
N ASP A 164 -4.37 -16.83 -16.06
CA ASP A 164 -3.55 -16.35 -17.18
C ASP A 164 -3.46 -14.82 -17.28
N MET A 165 -3.34 -14.15 -16.13
CA MET A 165 -3.32 -12.69 -16.05
C MET A 165 -1.90 -12.16 -16.22
N GLN A 166 -1.31 -12.29 -17.41
CA GLN A 166 0.10 -12.00 -17.65
C GLN A 166 0.52 -10.56 -17.24
N ARG A 167 -0.37 -9.56 -17.43
CA ARG A 167 -0.13 -8.19 -16.96
C ARG A 167 -0.07 -8.12 -15.42
N SER A 168 -0.96 -8.83 -14.74
CA SER A 168 -1.00 -8.91 -13.27
C SER A 168 0.23 -9.61 -12.72
N ILE A 169 0.74 -10.67 -13.36
CA ILE A 169 1.95 -11.37 -12.92
C ILE A 169 3.15 -10.39 -12.85
N ARG A 170 3.37 -9.61 -13.90
CA ARG A 170 4.47 -8.63 -13.94
C ARG A 170 4.34 -7.60 -12.82
N LEU A 171 3.13 -7.10 -12.60
CA LEU A 171 2.85 -6.13 -11.53
C LEU A 171 3.11 -6.74 -10.15
N ILE A 172 2.58 -7.94 -9.87
CA ILE A 172 2.78 -8.64 -8.60
C ILE A 172 4.26 -8.85 -8.30
N VAL A 173 5.08 -9.21 -9.31
CA VAL A 173 6.53 -9.38 -9.13
C VAL A 173 7.19 -8.05 -8.72
N VAL A 174 6.81 -6.93 -9.34
CA VAL A 174 7.36 -5.61 -9.01
C VAL A 174 6.87 -5.14 -7.64
N GLU A 175 5.61 -5.37 -7.30
CA GLU A 175 5.01 -5.04 -6.00
C GLU A 175 5.70 -5.83 -4.87
N ASN A 176 5.95 -7.13 -5.09
CA ASN A 176 6.72 -7.97 -4.18
C ASN A 176 8.17 -7.48 -4.05
N LEU A 177 8.78 -7.02 -5.13
CA LEU A 177 10.13 -6.43 -5.10
C LEU A 177 10.14 -5.14 -4.26
N VAL A 178 9.16 -4.25 -4.45
CA VAL A 178 9.03 -3.02 -3.62
C VAL A 178 8.88 -3.39 -2.14
N GLY A 179 7.99 -4.33 -1.83
CA GLY A 179 7.81 -4.82 -0.46
C GLY A 179 9.09 -5.43 0.11
N HIS A 180 9.86 -6.16 -0.70
CA HIS A 180 11.14 -6.74 -0.30
C HIS A 180 12.21 -5.68 -0.02
N ILE A 181 12.29 -4.63 -0.84
CA ILE A 181 13.19 -3.50 -0.61
C ILE A 181 12.86 -2.81 0.72
N LEU A 182 11.57 -2.54 0.99
CA LEU A 182 11.14 -1.95 2.25
C LEU A 182 11.51 -2.86 3.44
N TRP A 183 11.24 -4.16 3.34
CA TRP A 183 11.61 -5.14 4.37
C TRP A 183 13.13 -5.18 4.62
N TYR A 184 13.92 -5.18 3.54
CA TYR A 184 15.38 -5.17 3.63
C TYR A 184 15.88 -3.94 4.40
N PHE A 185 15.36 -2.75 4.10
CA PHE A 185 15.75 -1.53 4.81
C PHE A 185 15.23 -1.43 6.25
N LEU A 186 14.17 -2.15 6.60
CA LEU A 186 13.62 -2.20 7.96
C LEU A 186 14.35 -3.20 8.86
N GLU A 187 14.70 -4.38 8.33
CA GLU A 187 15.19 -5.51 9.12
C GLU A 187 16.66 -5.85 8.86
N ILE A 188 17.09 -5.91 7.59
CA ILE A 188 18.44 -6.40 7.26
C ILE A 188 19.47 -5.29 7.29
N PHE A 189 19.23 -4.20 6.56
CA PHE A 189 20.18 -3.10 6.41
C PHE A 189 20.63 -2.51 7.76
N PRO A 190 19.74 -2.30 8.75
CA PRO A 190 20.17 -1.77 10.04
C PRO A 190 20.96 -2.77 10.88
N CYS A 191 20.72 -4.08 10.74
CA CYS A 191 21.52 -5.10 11.42
C CYS A 191 22.98 -5.12 10.95
N ILE A 192 23.22 -4.78 9.68
CA ILE A 192 24.56 -4.77 9.08
C ILE A 192 25.27 -3.43 9.35
N THR A 193 24.59 -2.30 9.12
CA THR A 193 25.21 -0.98 9.12
C THR A 193 25.04 -0.20 10.43
N ARG A 194 24.12 -0.64 11.30
CA ARG A 194 23.62 0.11 12.48
C ARG A 194 22.97 1.45 12.15
N VAL A 195 22.72 1.74 10.87
CA VAL A 195 21.96 2.90 10.42
C VAL A 195 20.52 2.48 10.18
N HIS A 196 19.57 3.25 10.72
CA HIS A 196 18.14 2.96 10.61
C HIS A 196 17.44 3.98 9.68
N PRO A 197 17.54 3.84 8.33
CA PRO A 197 17.02 4.83 7.40
C PRO A 197 15.50 5.03 7.48
N LEU A 198 14.78 3.99 7.91
CA LEU A 198 13.32 4.00 8.05
C LEU A 198 12.84 4.05 9.51
N ARG A 199 13.76 4.15 10.49
CA ARG A 199 13.41 4.37 11.92
C ARG A 199 13.97 5.71 12.39
N LEU A 200 13.35 6.80 11.95
CA LEU A 200 13.79 8.15 12.31
C LEU A 200 13.22 8.61 13.65
N GLN A 201 12.08 8.06 14.10
CA GLN A 201 11.42 8.51 15.33
C GLN A 201 12.30 8.31 16.57
N GLU A 202 13.09 7.24 16.60
CA GLU A 202 14.05 6.98 17.69
C GLU A 202 15.15 8.04 17.76
N MET A 203 15.53 8.67 16.64
CA MET A 203 16.54 9.73 16.62
C MET A 203 16.01 11.07 17.14
N PHE A 204 14.71 11.35 17.01
CA PHE A 204 14.10 12.59 17.51
C PHE A 204 13.69 12.52 19.00
N MET A 205 13.79 11.34 19.62
CA MET A 205 13.43 11.11 21.02
C MET A 205 14.64 11.04 21.96
N GLN A 206 15.85 11.29 21.44
CA GLN A 206 17.11 11.42 22.20
C GLN A 206 17.44 12.90 22.40
#